data_AF-A0A966CET8-F1
#
_entry.id   AF-A0A966CET8-F1
#
_cell.length_a   1.000
_cell.length_b   1.000
_cell.length_c   1.000
_cell.angle_alpha   90.00
_cell.angle_beta   90.00
_cell.angle_gamma   90.00
#
_symmetry.space_group_name_H-M   'P 1'
#
loop_
_entity.id
_entity.type
_entity.pdbx_description
1 polymer ?
#
loop_
_entity_poly.entity_id
_entity_poly.type
_entity_poly.pdbx_seq_one_letter_code
_entity_poly.pdbx_strand_id
1 'polypeptide(L)'
;MPKNTLLKYKSIQKFIAGVGKNIKKYFRKDPGCIIGLGDDGEIYGLGFYQWLSQQNKKIVFTTMESNGKGLEEDKVKGRKVLIVDNDIISGKSYKRAMETMRAKKEKLKIKDIKFAVLCDRTGLADFSVEGYSAYAPWSLEKLDGTDLKIIQALSENGRESFVEIAKKTGLSPVGVKNRVERLINEGVLKIQGLLNIGECYSVSANVEIEADQKTISKLIEKFEKSPLVYHLVKTSGRYNLLISIISPNLESIENFIAKEVREDPGVKHIDVTVGELPIIPKAWNPPII
;
A
#
# COMPACT_ATOMS: atom_id res chain seq x y z
N MET A 1 -17.21 29.06 -6.33
CA MET A 1 -16.11 29.09 -5.33
C MET A 1 -15.05 30.11 -5.78
N PRO A 2 -14.40 30.85 -4.86
CA PRO A 2 -13.32 31.77 -5.21
C PRO A 2 -12.15 31.06 -5.91
N LYS A 3 -11.44 31.75 -6.81
CA LYS A 3 -10.19 31.22 -7.39
C LYS A 3 -9.17 31.01 -6.24
N ASN A 4 -8.58 29.82 -6.19
CA ASN A 4 -7.48 29.41 -5.28
C ASN A 4 -7.83 28.96 -3.85
N THR A 5 -9.10 28.77 -3.48
CA THR A 5 -9.43 28.37 -2.10
C THR A 5 -8.93 26.97 -1.72
N LEU A 6 -8.69 26.07 -2.69
CA LEU A 6 -8.27 24.69 -2.41
C LEU A 6 -6.75 24.55 -2.22
N LEU A 7 -5.95 25.50 -2.70
CA LEU A 7 -4.48 25.45 -2.63
C LEU A 7 -3.94 25.59 -1.19
N LYS A 8 -4.79 25.99 -0.25
CA LYS A 8 -4.45 26.09 1.19
C LYS A 8 -4.46 24.73 1.90
N TYR A 9 -5.08 23.70 1.33
CA TYR A 9 -5.18 22.39 1.97
C TYR A 9 -3.86 21.62 1.83
N LYS A 10 -3.37 21.08 2.96
CA LYS A 10 -2.11 20.32 3.01
C LYS A 10 -2.10 19.11 2.08
N SER A 11 -3.23 18.42 1.93
CA SER A 11 -3.37 17.27 1.02
C SER A 11 -3.14 17.67 -0.44
N ILE A 12 -3.71 18.80 -0.88
CA ILE A 12 -3.51 19.35 -2.23
C ILE A 12 -2.07 19.81 -2.43
N GLN A 13 -1.49 20.49 -1.43
CA GLN A 13 -0.07 20.90 -1.49
C GLN A 13 0.86 19.70 -1.61
N LYS A 14 0.60 18.64 -0.84
CA LYS A 14 1.34 17.38 -0.91
C LYS A 14 1.21 16.71 -2.29
N PHE A 15 -0.01 16.67 -2.83
CA PHE A 15 -0.27 16.15 -4.17
C PHE A 15 0.54 16.91 -5.23
N ILE A 16 0.46 18.24 -5.21
CA ILE A 16 1.23 19.11 -6.11
C ILE A 16 2.74 18.91 -5.94
N ALA A 17 3.23 18.85 -4.71
CA ALA A 17 4.65 18.67 -4.43
C ALA A 17 5.18 17.32 -4.96
N GLY A 18 4.42 16.24 -4.78
CA GLY A 18 4.85 14.90 -5.17
C GLY A 18 4.82 14.65 -6.68
N VAL A 19 3.73 14.99 -7.36
CA VAL A 19 3.56 14.64 -8.79
C VAL A 19 3.62 15.83 -9.76
N GLY A 20 3.59 17.06 -9.25
CA GLY A 20 3.43 18.28 -10.05
C GLY A 20 4.48 18.48 -11.14
N LYS A 21 5.75 18.19 -10.85
CA LYS A 21 6.85 18.33 -11.82
C LYS A 21 6.68 17.39 -13.01
N ASN A 22 6.30 16.14 -12.76
CA ASN A 22 6.13 15.12 -13.79
C ASN A 22 4.88 15.38 -14.65
N ILE A 23 3.79 15.80 -14.02
CA ILE A 23 2.55 16.16 -14.72
C ILE A 23 2.74 17.41 -15.60
N LYS A 24 3.51 18.41 -15.13
CA LYS A 24 3.91 19.55 -15.98
C LYS A 24 4.67 19.09 -17.23
N LYS A 25 5.62 18.15 -17.06
CA LYS A 25 6.37 17.54 -18.16
C LYS A 25 5.47 16.70 -19.09
N TYR A 26 4.38 16.14 -18.59
CA TYR A 26 3.40 15.41 -19.38
C TYR A 26 2.60 16.35 -20.32
N PHE A 27 2.04 17.43 -19.79
CA PHE A 27 1.28 18.39 -20.58
C PHE A 27 2.17 19.26 -21.50
N ARG A 28 3.35 19.69 -21.03
CA ARG A 28 4.23 20.63 -21.75
C ARG A 28 3.45 21.84 -22.30
N LYS A 29 3.41 21.99 -23.64
CA LYS A 29 2.70 23.04 -24.38
C LYS A 29 1.37 22.57 -24.97
N ASP A 30 1.02 21.29 -24.82
CA ASP A 30 -0.23 20.74 -25.34
C ASP A 30 -1.44 21.24 -24.52
N PRO A 31 -2.61 21.42 -25.16
CA PRO A 31 -3.85 21.62 -24.43
C PRO A 31 -4.21 20.37 -23.64
N GLY A 32 -4.69 20.56 -22.41
CA GLY A 32 -4.93 19.50 -21.45
C GLY A 32 -6.29 19.59 -20.79
N CYS A 33 -6.85 18.45 -20.39
CA CYS A 33 -8.04 18.35 -19.57
C CYS A 33 -7.69 17.56 -18.30
N ILE A 34 -7.98 18.14 -17.13
CA ILE A 34 -7.96 17.43 -15.85
C ILE A 34 -9.39 16.96 -15.58
N ILE A 35 -9.53 15.67 -15.27
CA ILE A 35 -10.82 15.05 -14.94
C ILE A 35 -10.77 14.63 -13.47
N GLY A 36 -11.60 15.22 -12.61
CA GLY A 36 -11.81 14.69 -11.26
C GLY A 36 -12.71 13.46 -11.30
N LEU A 37 -12.25 12.33 -10.76
CA LEU A 37 -12.99 11.07 -10.77
C LEU A 37 -13.81 10.90 -9.49
N GLY A 38 -15.15 10.88 -9.62
CA GLY A 38 -16.05 10.86 -8.47
C GLY A 38 -15.87 12.05 -7.53
N ASP A 39 -16.46 11.97 -6.34
CA ASP A 39 -16.48 13.07 -5.37
C ASP A 39 -15.09 13.39 -4.81
N ASP A 40 -14.31 12.36 -4.48
CA ASP A 40 -12.97 12.51 -3.92
C ASP A 40 -12.00 13.06 -4.97
N GLY A 41 -12.01 12.49 -6.19
CA GLY A 41 -11.17 12.96 -7.29
C GLY A 41 -11.50 14.36 -7.78
N GLU A 42 -12.75 14.83 -7.60
CA GLU A 42 -13.13 16.22 -7.88
C GLU A 42 -12.31 17.22 -7.05
N ILE A 43 -12.16 17.00 -5.75
CA ILE A 43 -11.45 17.93 -4.87
C ILE A 43 -9.96 18.01 -5.27
N TYR A 44 -9.32 16.86 -5.48
CA TYR A 44 -7.91 16.80 -5.88
C TYR A 44 -7.69 17.34 -7.29
N GLY A 45 -8.55 16.96 -8.24
CA GLY A 45 -8.51 17.44 -9.61
C GLY A 45 -8.71 18.95 -9.71
N LEU A 46 -9.68 19.49 -8.98
CA LEU A 46 -9.97 20.94 -8.97
C LEU A 46 -8.85 21.73 -8.30
N GLY A 47 -8.33 21.25 -7.16
CA GLY A 47 -7.18 21.87 -6.50
C GLY A 47 -5.94 21.89 -7.41
N PHE A 48 -5.68 20.78 -8.10
CA PHE A 48 -4.57 20.68 -9.03
C PHE A 48 -4.77 21.55 -10.28
N TYR A 49 -6.00 21.63 -10.81
CA TYR A 49 -6.37 22.54 -11.88
C TYR A 49 -6.13 24.00 -11.50
N GLN A 50 -6.51 24.42 -10.30
CA GLN A 50 -6.27 25.78 -9.81
C GLN A 50 -4.78 26.13 -9.82
N TRP A 51 -3.91 25.18 -9.48
CA TRP A 51 -2.46 25.38 -9.53
C TRP A 51 -1.90 25.40 -10.95
N LEU A 52 -2.31 24.46 -11.81
CA LEU A 52 -1.72 24.31 -13.14
C LEU A 52 -2.22 25.38 -14.12
N SER A 53 -3.48 25.80 -14.02
CA SER A 53 -4.09 26.82 -14.89
C SER A 53 -3.48 28.21 -14.72
N GLN A 54 -2.92 28.52 -13.55
CA GLN A 54 -2.13 29.75 -13.32
C GLN A 54 -0.89 29.82 -14.23
N GLN A 55 -0.39 28.68 -14.67
CA GLN A 55 0.87 28.54 -15.40
C GLN A 55 0.65 28.15 -16.87
N ASN A 56 -0.47 27.49 -17.17
CA ASN A 56 -0.85 27.09 -18.52
C ASN A 56 -2.35 27.34 -18.75
N LYS A 57 -2.66 28.43 -19.48
CA LYS A 57 -4.05 28.83 -19.81
C LYS A 57 -4.80 27.84 -20.72
N LYS A 58 -4.13 26.83 -21.27
CA LYS A 58 -4.73 25.81 -22.15
C LYS A 58 -5.24 24.57 -21.40
N ILE A 59 -5.17 24.57 -20.06
CA ILE A 59 -5.72 23.51 -19.22
C ILE A 59 -7.19 23.82 -18.92
N VAL A 60 -8.04 22.82 -19.03
CA VAL A 60 -9.46 22.86 -18.62
C VAL A 60 -9.74 21.78 -17.57
N PHE A 61 -10.88 21.90 -16.87
CA PHE A 61 -11.33 20.97 -15.83
C PHE A 61 -12.76 20.50 -16.07
N THR A 62 -13.00 19.23 -15.80
CA THR A 62 -14.32 18.58 -15.76
C THR A 62 -14.28 17.45 -14.72
N THR A 63 -15.42 16.81 -14.49
CA THR A 63 -15.53 15.64 -13.61
C THR A 63 -16.16 14.48 -14.37
N MET A 64 -15.99 13.28 -13.86
CA MET A 64 -16.77 12.13 -14.30
C MET A 64 -16.85 11.07 -13.21
N GLU A 65 -17.86 10.23 -13.30
CA GLU A 65 -17.91 8.96 -12.59
C GLU A 65 -16.99 7.90 -13.21
N SER A 66 -16.68 6.84 -12.47
CA SER A 66 -15.85 5.72 -12.97
C SER A 66 -16.39 5.04 -14.23
N ASN A 67 -17.69 5.17 -14.52
CA ASN A 67 -18.34 4.68 -15.74
C ASN A 67 -18.44 5.72 -16.87
N GLY A 68 -17.82 6.90 -16.69
CA GLY A 68 -17.83 8.03 -17.62
C GLY A 68 -19.11 8.88 -17.60
N LYS A 69 -20.07 8.60 -16.70
CA LYS A 69 -21.24 9.47 -16.51
C LYS A 69 -20.77 10.86 -16.04
N GLY A 70 -21.39 11.91 -16.59
CA GLY A 70 -21.06 13.30 -16.26
C GLY A 70 -19.91 13.90 -17.07
N LEU A 71 -19.22 13.11 -17.90
CA LEU A 71 -18.11 13.60 -18.70
C LEU A 71 -18.55 14.62 -19.77
N GLU A 72 -18.00 15.83 -19.71
CA GLU A 72 -18.16 16.85 -20.74
C GLU A 72 -17.22 16.61 -21.94
N GLU A 73 -17.67 15.85 -22.95
CA GLU A 73 -16.83 15.39 -24.07
C GLU A 73 -16.09 16.55 -24.81
N ASP A 74 -16.70 17.73 -24.93
CA ASP A 74 -16.10 18.90 -25.59
C ASP A 74 -14.85 19.44 -24.88
N LYS A 75 -14.79 19.29 -23.54
CA LYS A 75 -13.61 19.67 -22.76
C LYS A 75 -12.46 18.69 -22.94
N VAL A 76 -12.74 17.46 -23.33
CA VAL A 76 -11.73 16.40 -23.50
C VAL A 76 -11.22 16.32 -24.94
N LYS A 77 -12.10 16.61 -25.91
CA LYS A 77 -11.85 16.45 -27.34
C LYS A 77 -10.56 17.14 -27.80
N GLY A 78 -9.67 16.39 -28.45
CA GLY A 78 -8.40 16.90 -28.99
C GLY A 78 -7.30 17.24 -27.97
N ARG A 79 -7.50 16.93 -26.68
CA ARG A 79 -6.57 17.28 -25.58
C ARG A 79 -5.84 16.05 -25.05
N LYS A 80 -4.74 16.29 -24.31
CA LYS A 80 -4.20 15.31 -23.35
C LYS A 80 -5.11 15.25 -22.13
N VAL A 81 -5.25 14.08 -21.53
CA VAL A 81 -6.16 13.87 -20.40
C VAL A 81 -5.37 13.38 -19.21
N LEU A 82 -5.61 14.02 -18.06
CA LEU A 82 -5.19 13.52 -16.76
C LEU A 82 -6.43 13.25 -15.92
N ILE A 83 -6.69 11.99 -15.65
CA ILE A 83 -7.71 11.59 -14.68
C ILE A 83 -7.07 11.67 -13.29
N VAL A 84 -7.76 12.29 -12.34
CA VAL A 84 -7.28 12.50 -10.98
C VAL A 84 -8.27 11.89 -10.01
N ASP A 85 -7.75 11.10 -9.09
CA ASP A 85 -8.49 10.52 -7.97
C ASP A 85 -7.71 10.76 -6.66
N ASN A 86 -8.33 10.49 -5.51
CA ASN A 86 -7.63 10.50 -4.23
C ASN A 86 -6.75 9.25 -4.09
N ASP A 87 -7.31 8.05 -4.32
CA ASP A 87 -6.58 6.80 -4.16
C ASP A 87 -6.97 5.68 -5.15
N ILE A 88 -6.08 4.69 -5.27
CA ILE A 88 -6.39 3.40 -5.90
C ILE A 88 -6.24 2.32 -4.84
N ILE A 89 -7.37 1.77 -4.37
CA ILE A 89 -7.39 0.67 -3.40
C ILE A 89 -7.41 -0.70 -4.11
N SER A 90 -8.47 -0.97 -4.87
CA SER A 90 -8.67 -2.28 -5.55
C SER A 90 -8.37 -2.25 -7.06
N GLY A 91 -8.12 -1.07 -7.62
CA GLY A 91 -7.98 -0.86 -9.07
C GLY A 91 -9.29 -0.91 -9.87
N LYS A 92 -10.45 -1.22 -9.26
CA LYS A 92 -11.73 -1.32 -9.99
C LYS A 92 -12.16 0.00 -10.64
N SER A 93 -12.18 1.10 -9.88
CA SER A 93 -12.54 2.43 -10.40
C SER A 93 -11.57 2.91 -11.47
N TYR A 94 -10.26 2.72 -11.26
CA TYR A 94 -9.22 2.99 -12.25
C TYR A 94 -9.49 2.24 -13.57
N LYS A 95 -9.68 0.92 -13.51
CA LYS A 95 -9.89 0.08 -14.71
C LYS A 95 -11.09 0.56 -15.50
N ARG A 96 -12.22 0.76 -14.82
CA ARG A 96 -13.48 1.20 -15.44
C ARG A 96 -13.34 2.59 -16.10
N ALA A 97 -12.69 3.52 -15.41
CA ALA A 97 -12.46 4.87 -15.93
C ALA A 97 -11.53 4.84 -17.16
N MET A 98 -10.43 4.10 -17.08
CA MET A 98 -9.47 3.95 -18.18
C MET A 98 -10.08 3.25 -19.39
N GLU A 99 -10.85 2.18 -19.20
CA GLU A 99 -11.59 1.50 -20.28
C GLU A 99 -12.58 2.45 -20.95
N THR A 100 -13.36 3.19 -20.17
CA THR A 100 -14.34 4.16 -20.68
C THR A 100 -13.67 5.24 -21.53
N MET A 101 -12.55 5.79 -21.06
CA MET A 101 -11.84 6.85 -21.78
C MET A 101 -11.09 6.32 -23.00
N ARG A 102 -10.54 5.10 -22.93
CA ARG A 102 -9.91 4.42 -24.07
C ARG A 102 -10.93 4.13 -25.17
N ALA A 103 -12.13 3.68 -24.82
CA ALA A 103 -13.21 3.44 -25.78
C ALA A 103 -13.64 4.74 -26.50
N LYS A 104 -13.55 5.90 -25.84
CA LYS A 104 -13.86 7.21 -26.43
C LYS A 104 -12.66 7.88 -27.13
N LYS A 105 -11.45 7.31 -27.04
CA LYS A 105 -10.20 7.95 -27.46
C LYS A 105 -10.20 8.35 -28.94
N GLU A 106 -10.58 7.44 -29.82
CA GLU A 106 -10.59 7.68 -31.27
C GLU A 106 -11.67 8.70 -31.67
N LYS A 107 -12.92 8.47 -31.24
CA LYS A 107 -14.06 9.37 -31.50
C LYS A 107 -13.77 10.81 -31.07
N LEU A 108 -13.19 10.99 -29.89
CA LEU A 108 -12.89 12.31 -29.32
C LEU A 108 -11.50 12.83 -29.68
N LYS A 109 -10.71 12.08 -30.47
CA LYS A 109 -9.34 12.43 -30.85
C LYS A 109 -8.47 12.78 -29.63
N ILE A 110 -8.63 12.03 -28.54
CA ILE A 110 -7.86 12.25 -27.31
C ILE A 110 -6.40 11.89 -27.56
N LYS A 111 -5.49 12.83 -27.29
CA LYS A 111 -4.07 12.68 -27.63
C LYS A 111 -3.38 11.61 -26.79
N ASP A 112 -3.59 11.67 -25.48
CA ASP A 112 -3.08 10.69 -24.52
C ASP A 112 -3.91 10.74 -23.24
N ILE A 113 -3.89 9.66 -22.45
CA ILE A 113 -4.65 9.52 -21.20
C ILE A 113 -3.69 9.01 -20.13
N LYS A 114 -3.58 9.77 -19.04
CA LYS A 114 -2.81 9.42 -17.85
C LYS A 114 -3.67 9.49 -16.60
N PHE A 115 -3.25 8.79 -15.56
CA PHE A 115 -3.94 8.74 -14.28
C PHE A 115 -3.02 9.20 -13.15
N ALA A 116 -3.52 10.05 -12.26
CA ALA A 116 -2.78 10.50 -11.08
C ALA A 116 -3.59 10.35 -9.79
N VAL A 117 -2.95 9.90 -8.73
CA VAL A 117 -3.57 9.76 -7.40
C VAL A 117 -2.65 10.22 -6.29
N LEU A 118 -3.22 10.61 -5.14
CA LEU A 118 -2.41 10.83 -3.96
C LEU A 118 -1.81 9.49 -3.48
N CYS A 119 -2.61 8.43 -3.38
CA CYS A 119 -2.17 7.11 -2.92
C CYS A 119 -2.49 5.99 -3.91
N ASP A 120 -1.50 5.26 -4.41
CA ASP A 120 -1.70 4.09 -5.26
C ASP A 120 -1.30 2.78 -4.56
N ARG A 121 -2.29 2.03 -4.10
CA ARG A 121 -2.05 0.75 -3.42
C ARG A 121 -1.80 -0.42 -4.38
N THR A 122 -1.87 -0.18 -5.69
CA THR A 122 -1.83 -1.23 -6.73
C THR A 122 -0.72 -1.05 -7.77
N GLY A 123 -0.09 0.13 -7.82
CA GLY A 123 0.94 0.47 -8.81
C GLY A 123 0.41 0.67 -10.24
N LEU A 124 -0.86 1.03 -10.40
CA LEU A 124 -1.52 1.23 -11.69
C LEU A 124 -1.47 2.67 -12.21
N ALA A 125 -1.31 3.66 -11.32
CA ALA A 125 -1.29 5.07 -11.67
C ALA A 125 0.01 5.45 -12.39
N ASP A 126 -0.10 6.35 -13.36
CA ASP A 126 1.08 6.93 -14.01
C ASP A 126 1.84 7.89 -13.08
N PHE A 127 1.11 8.52 -12.15
CA PHE A 127 1.68 9.43 -11.16
C PHE A 127 1.03 9.19 -9.79
N SER A 128 1.83 8.87 -8.79
CA SER A 128 1.36 8.77 -7.39
C SER A 128 2.33 9.45 -6.44
N VAL A 129 1.83 9.93 -5.30
CA VAL A 129 2.68 10.49 -4.23
C VAL A 129 3.08 9.42 -3.24
N GLU A 130 2.10 8.62 -2.84
CA GLU A 130 2.26 7.52 -1.91
C GLU A 130 1.81 6.23 -2.61
N GLY A 131 2.43 5.11 -2.28
CA GLY A 131 1.98 3.80 -2.71
C GLY A 131 1.97 2.84 -1.52
N TYR A 132 1.05 1.86 -1.52
CA TYR A 132 0.83 0.97 -0.37
C TYR A 132 0.89 -0.54 -0.64
N SER A 133 1.15 -1.03 -1.85
CA SER A 133 1.65 -2.40 -1.94
C SER A 133 3.17 -2.36 -2.04
N ALA A 134 3.81 -3.03 -1.08
CA ALA A 134 5.03 -3.74 -1.36
C ALA A 134 4.81 -4.51 -2.68
N TYR A 135 5.37 -4.01 -3.77
CA TYR A 135 5.66 -4.90 -4.89
C TYR A 135 6.47 -6.02 -4.25
N ALA A 136 5.90 -7.23 -4.15
CA ALA A 136 6.70 -8.37 -3.79
C ALA A 136 7.74 -8.47 -4.92
N PRO A 137 9.04 -8.28 -4.63
CA PRO A 137 10.08 -8.34 -5.68
C PRO A 137 10.02 -9.67 -6.45
N TRP A 138 9.45 -10.66 -5.77
CA TRP A 138 9.25 -12.04 -6.16
C TRP A 138 7.77 -12.38 -6.28
N SER A 139 7.43 -13.10 -7.35
CA SER A 139 6.17 -13.84 -7.47
C SER A 139 6.45 -15.33 -7.25
N LEU A 140 5.47 -16.07 -6.74
CA LEU A 140 5.58 -17.53 -6.57
C LEU A 140 5.90 -18.23 -7.90
N GLU A 141 5.47 -17.67 -9.03
CA GLU A 141 5.76 -18.14 -10.39
C GLU A 141 7.27 -18.13 -10.75
N LYS A 142 8.10 -17.35 -10.04
CA LYS A 142 9.56 -17.31 -10.24
C LYS A 142 10.31 -18.38 -9.43
N LEU A 143 9.62 -19.09 -8.54
CA LEU A 143 10.19 -20.16 -7.75
C LEU A 143 9.89 -21.49 -8.44
N ASP A 144 10.93 -22.23 -8.77
CA ASP A 144 10.73 -23.57 -9.31
C ASP A 144 10.31 -24.56 -8.20
N GLY A 145 9.81 -25.73 -8.59
CA GLY A 145 9.36 -26.75 -7.62
C GLY A 145 10.47 -27.24 -6.68
N THR A 146 11.75 -27.04 -7.03
CA THR A 146 12.87 -27.37 -6.13
C THR A 146 13.07 -26.28 -5.09
N ASP A 147 13.01 -25.01 -5.48
CA ASP A 147 13.06 -23.88 -4.56
C ASP A 147 11.92 -24.00 -3.52
N LEU A 148 10.70 -24.34 -3.95
CA LEU A 148 9.56 -24.53 -3.05
C LEU A 148 9.79 -25.68 -2.04
N LYS A 149 10.36 -26.82 -2.48
CA LYS A 149 10.72 -27.94 -1.58
C LYS A 149 11.79 -27.54 -0.57
N ILE A 150 12.77 -26.74 -0.98
CA ILE A 150 13.82 -26.22 -0.08
C ILE A 150 13.19 -25.30 0.97
N ILE A 151 12.33 -24.36 0.55
CA ILE A 151 11.63 -23.45 1.44
C ILE A 151 10.76 -24.23 2.43
N GLN A 152 10.02 -25.25 1.96
CA GLN A 152 9.20 -26.10 2.82
C GLN A 152 10.03 -26.81 3.90
N ALA A 153 11.14 -27.45 3.52
CA ALA A 153 12.01 -28.15 4.48
C ALA A 153 12.55 -27.20 5.57
N LEU A 154 12.99 -26.00 5.17
CA LEU A 154 13.52 -25.00 6.10
C LEU A 154 12.43 -24.28 6.91
N SER A 155 11.21 -24.18 6.39
CA SER A 155 10.03 -23.67 7.11
C SER A 155 9.61 -24.62 8.23
N GLU A 156 9.69 -25.94 7.99
CA GLU A 156 9.45 -26.97 9.00
C GLU A 156 10.59 -27.08 10.01
N ASN A 157 11.84 -27.01 9.54
CA ASN A 157 13.03 -27.04 10.38
C ASN A 157 14.16 -26.19 9.78
N GLY A 158 14.32 -24.96 10.28
CA GLY A 158 15.36 -24.05 9.82
C GLY A 158 16.80 -24.53 10.09
N ARG A 159 16.99 -25.62 10.84
CA ARG A 159 18.30 -26.26 11.11
C ARG A 159 18.53 -27.52 10.27
N GLU A 160 17.61 -27.87 9.36
CA GLU A 160 17.76 -29.07 8.54
C GLU A 160 19.04 -29.00 7.69
N SER A 161 19.83 -30.07 7.69
CA SER A 161 21.10 -30.08 6.97
C SER A 161 20.89 -30.12 5.45
N PHE A 162 21.79 -29.50 4.69
CA PHE A 162 21.73 -29.54 3.23
C PHE A 162 21.85 -30.96 2.65
N VAL A 163 22.42 -31.92 3.40
CA VAL A 163 22.45 -33.33 3.01
C VAL A 163 21.05 -33.96 3.06
N GLU A 164 20.25 -33.65 4.08
CA GLU A 164 18.88 -34.17 4.16
C GLU A 164 17.96 -33.49 3.14
N ILE A 165 18.10 -32.17 2.96
CA ILE A 165 17.35 -31.44 1.93
C ILE A 165 17.72 -31.94 0.52
N ALA A 166 18.98 -32.29 0.27
CA ALA A 166 19.43 -32.89 -0.99
C ALA A 166 18.69 -34.20 -1.29
N LYS A 167 18.50 -35.07 -0.30
CA LYS A 167 17.71 -36.31 -0.46
C LYS A 167 16.25 -36.04 -0.84
N LYS A 168 15.64 -34.98 -0.27
CA LYS A 168 14.24 -34.59 -0.57
C LYS A 168 14.05 -33.94 -1.94
N THR A 169 15.08 -33.28 -2.45
CA THR A 169 15.03 -32.46 -3.66
C THR A 169 15.63 -33.14 -4.90
N GLY A 170 16.50 -34.13 -4.71
CA GLY A 170 17.28 -34.75 -5.79
C GLY A 170 18.50 -33.94 -6.24
N LEU A 171 18.82 -32.84 -5.54
CA LEU A 171 20.03 -32.05 -5.78
C LEU A 171 21.23 -32.63 -5.02
N SER A 172 22.44 -32.18 -5.39
CA SER A 172 23.61 -32.36 -4.53
C SER A 172 23.54 -31.39 -3.33
N PRO A 173 24.21 -31.69 -2.19
CA PRO A 173 24.26 -30.78 -1.05
C PRO A 173 24.80 -29.37 -1.41
N VAL A 174 25.75 -29.30 -2.35
CA VAL A 174 26.27 -28.03 -2.88
C VAL A 174 25.20 -27.31 -3.70
N GLY A 175 24.41 -28.03 -4.50
CA GLY A 175 23.29 -27.46 -5.25
C GLY A 175 22.22 -26.85 -4.33
N VAL A 176 21.86 -27.54 -3.25
CA VAL A 176 20.95 -27.01 -2.22
C VAL A 176 21.53 -25.74 -1.59
N LYS A 177 22.79 -25.77 -1.16
CA LYS A 177 23.46 -24.60 -0.58
C LYS A 177 23.36 -23.38 -1.49
N ASN A 178 23.71 -23.53 -2.77
CA ASN A 178 23.66 -22.43 -3.74
C ASN A 178 22.25 -21.86 -3.92
N ARG A 179 21.23 -22.72 -3.92
CA ARG A 179 19.82 -22.31 -4.00
C ARG A 179 19.40 -21.53 -2.74
N VAL A 180 19.72 -22.03 -1.55
CA VAL A 180 19.43 -21.36 -0.28
C VAL A 180 20.09 -19.99 -0.21
N GLU A 181 21.39 -19.89 -0.55
CA GLU A 181 22.11 -18.61 -0.56
C GLU A 181 21.50 -17.62 -1.55
N ARG A 182 21.14 -18.08 -2.75
CA ARG A 182 20.43 -17.24 -3.73
C ARG A 182 19.11 -16.72 -3.16
N LEU A 183 18.25 -17.58 -2.62
CA LEU A 183 16.95 -17.20 -2.06
C LEU A 183 17.08 -16.23 -0.89
N ILE A 184 18.11 -16.37 -0.05
CA ILE A 184 18.40 -15.43 1.04
C ILE A 184 18.88 -14.08 0.50
N ASN A 185 19.84 -14.08 -0.42
CA ASN A 185 20.39 -12.87 -1.03
C ASN A 185 19.33 -12.06 -1.79
N GLU A 186 18.38 -12.77 -2.41
CA GLU A 186 17.26 -12.20 -3.13
C GLU A 186 16.10 -11.75 -2.21
N GLY A 187 16.20 -12.01 -0.91
CA GLY A 187 15.21 -11.64 0.11
C GLY A 187 13.94 -12.51 0.10
N VAL A 188 13.95 -13.65 -0.60
CA VAL A 188 12.83 -14.60 -0.67
C VAL A 188 12.75 -15.46 0.58
N LEU A 189 13.91 -15.88 1.09
CA LEU A 189 14.02 -16.76 2.24
C LEU A 189 14.72 -16.03 3.39
N LYS A 190 14.15 -16.13 4.59
CA LYS A 190 14.79 -15.70 5.83
C LYS A 190 14.75 -16.84 6.82
N ILE A 191 15.91 -17.17 7.39
CA ILE A 191 16.02 -18.14 8.47
C ILE A 191 16.26 -17.37 9.76
N GLN A 192 15.38 -17.52 10.74
CA GLN A 192 15.49 -16.85 12.04
C GLN A 192 15.09 -17.79 13.17
N GLY A 193 15.71 -17.61 14.34
CA GLY A 193 15.23 -18.24 15.56
C GLY A 193 13.94 -17.58 16.02
N LEU A 194 12.98 -18.38 16.48
CA LEU A 194 11.74 -17.91 17.08
C LEU A 194 11.75 -18.22 18.58
N LEU A 195 11.27 -17.27 19.38
CA LEU A 195 11.03 -17.48 20.80
C LEU A 195 9.80 -18.39 20.97
N ASN A 196 9.86 -19.35 21.89
CA ASN A 196 8.67 -20.10 22.28
C ASN A 196 7.79 -19.22 23.18
N ILE A 197 6.80 -18.55 22.57
CA ILE A 197 6.00 -17.53 23.26
C ILE A 197 5.26 -18.07 24.49
N GLY A 198 4.85 -19.34 24.49
CA GLY A 198 4.14 -19.97 25.61
C GLY A 198 4.99 -20.19 26.85
N GLU A 199 6.32 -20.14 26.73
CA GLU A 199 7.25 -20.28 27.86
C GLU A 199 7.54 -18.93 28.55
N CYS A 200 7.29 -17.82 27.84
CA CYS A 200 7.67 -16.47 28.28
C CYS A 200 6.47 -15.54 28.53
N TYR A 201 5.33 -15.82 27.93
CA TYR A 201 4.14 -14.96 27.94
C TYR A 201 2.90 -15.79 28.25
N SER A 202 1.82 -15.12 28.67
CA SER A 202 0.58 -15.80 29.09
C SER A 202 -0.68 -15.21 28.46
N VAL A 203 -0.60 -13.97 27.95
CA VAL A 203 -1.77 -13.22 27.46
C VAL A 203 -1.39 -12.42 26.22
N SER A 204 -2.36 -12.18 25.35
CA SER A 204 -2.21 -11.30 24.20
C SER A 204 -3.32 -10.25 24.15
N ALA A 205 -3.08 -9.19 23.39
CA ALA A 205 -4.13 -8.23 23.05
C ALA A 205 -4.00 -7.75 21.62
N ASN A 206 -5.15 -7.51 21.00
CA ASN A 206 -5.28 -6.76 19.77
C ASN A 206 -5.79 -5.35 20.11
N VAL A 207 -5.02 -4.36 19.72
CA VAL A 207 -5.32 -2.93 19.91
C VAL A 207 -5.60 -2.34 18.53
N GLU A 208 -6.87 -2.05 18.28
CA GLU A 208 -7.31 -1.37 17.07
C GLU A 208 -7.38 0.13 17.32
N ILE A 209 -6.77 0.93 16.46
CA ILE A 209 -6.57 2.36 16.65
C ILE A 209 -7.12 3.12 15.45
N GLU A 210 -7.86 4.19 15.74
CA GLU A 210 -8.21 5.22 14.78
C GLU A 210 -7.44 6.50 15.13
N ALA A 211 -6.58 6.95 14.23
CA ALA A 211 -5.84 8.20 14.38
C ALA A 211 -5.63 8.89 13.02
N ASP A 212 -5.08 10.10 13.01
CA ASP A 212 -4.63 10.71 11.76
C ASP A 212 -3.37 10.02 11.21
N GLN A 213 -3.10 10.20 9.91
CA GLN A 213 -1.98 9.55 9.22
C GLN A 213 -0.62 9.84 9.84
N LYS A 214 -0.41 11.04 10.40
CA LYS A 214 0.86 11.42 11.02
C LYS A 214 1.06 10.62 12.32
N THR A 215 0.01 10.52 13.13
CA THR A 215 0.04 9.70 14.34
C THR A 215 0.21 8.23 14.02
N ILE A 216 -0.51 7.68 13.04
CA ILE A 216 -0.33 6.29 12.63
C ILE A 216 1.12 5.99 12.20
N SER A 217 1.73 6.84 11.38
CA SER A 217 3.13 6.65 10.97
C SER A 217 4.10 6.71 12.16
N LYS A 218 3.88 7.61 13.10
CA LYS A 218 4.68 7.72 14.34
C LYS A 218 4.53 6.47 15.22
N LEU A 219 3.30 5.98 15.41
CA LEU A 219 3.04 4.78 16.21
C LEU A 219 3.71 3.55 15.58
N ILE A 220 3.68 3.41 14.25
CA ILE A 220 4.35 2.30 13.56
C ILE A 220 5.86 2.35 13.79
N GLU A 221 6.51 3.49 13.53
CA GLU A 221 7.97 3.63 13.75
C GLU A 221 8.37 3.31 15.19
N LYS A 222 7.54 3.74 16.15
CA LYS A 222 7.72 3.45 17.57
C LYS A 222 7.61 1.94 17.86
N PHE A 223 6.56 1.30 17.36
CA PHE A 223 6.21 -0.07 17.72
C PHE A 223 6.93 -1.15 16.91
N GLU A 224 7.50 -0.81 15.75
CA GLU A 224 8.41 -1.70 15.00
C GLU A 224 9.61 -2.16 15.84
N LYS A 225 9.98 -1.39 16.87
CA LYS A 225 11.10 -1.68 17.77
C LYS A 225 10.66 -2.22 19.13
N SER A 226 9.35 -2.39 19.35
CA SER A 226 8.83 -2.82 20.64
C SER A 226 8.97 -4.33 20.83
N PRO A 227 9.48 -4.81 21.98
CA PRO A 227 9.61 -6.24 22.23
C PRO A 227 8.27 -6.94 22.51
N LEU A 228 7.21 -6.18 22.80
CA LEU A 228 5.87 -6.73 23.09
C LEU A 228 5.01 -6.85 21.83
N VAL A 229 5.35 -6.11 20.77
CA VAL A 229 4.57 -6.04 19.54
C VAL A 229 5.08 -7.09 18.56
N TYR A 230 4.23 -8.05 18.22
CA TYR A 230 4.58 -9.12 17.28
C TYR A 230 3.92 -8.96 15.90
N HIS A 231 2.94 -8.07 15.77
CA HIS A 231 2.23 -7.84 14.52
C HIS A 231 1.67 -6.40 14.47
N LEU A 232 1.90 -5.74 13.33
CA LEU A 232 1.44 -4.38 13.04
C LEU A 232 0.85 -4.35 11.64
N VAL A 233 -0.37 -3.85 11.50
CA VAL A 233 -1.05 -3.78 10.20
C VAL A 233 -1.79 -2.47 10.07
N LYS A 234 -1.51 -1.71 9.00
CA LYS A 234 -2.43 -0.65 8.57
C LYS A 234 -3.65 -1.28 7.92
N THR A 235 -4.82 -0.95 8.44
CA THR A 235 -6.11 -1.50 8.01
C THR A 235 -6.92 -0.43 7.26
N SER A 236 -7.89 -0.86 6.46
CA SER A 236 -8.85 0.02 5.78
C SER A 236 -10.24 -0.03 6.42
N GLY A 237 -10.34 -0.56 7.63
CA GLY A 237 -11.59 -0.67 8.39
C GLY A 237 -11.93 0.61 9.15
N ARG A 238 -12.84 0.50 10.12
CA ARG A 238 -13.15 1.57 11.07
C ARG A 238 -11.89 2.10 11.74
N TYR A 239 -11.03 1.19 12.18
CA TYR A 239 -9.70 1.45 12.68
C TYR A 239 -8.69 1.37 11.53
N ASN A 240 -7.71 2.27 11.54
CA ASN A 240 -6.69 2.38 10.49
C ASN A 240 -5.30 1.88 10.92
N LEU A 241 -5.19 1.30 12.12
CA LEU A 241 -4.04 0.53 12.59
C LEU A 241 -4.50 -0.58 13.55
N LEU A 242 -3.99 -1.80 13.34
CA LEU A 242 -4.06 -2.93 14.26
C LEU A 242 -2.66 -3.19 14.82
N ILE A 243 -2.58 -3.31 16.15
CA ILE A 243 -1.38 -3.71 16.88
C ILE A 243 -1.71 -4.98 17.65
N SER A 244 -0.98 -6.07 17.41
CA SER A 244 -1.07 -7.26 18.24
C SER A 244 0.14 -7.36 19.15
N ILE A 245 -0.13 -7.51 20.45
CA ILE A 245 0.89 -7.60 21.50
C ILE A 245 0.77 -8.90 22.28
N ILE A 246 1.90 -9.38 22.80
CA ILE A 246 2.00 -10.47 23.78
C ILE A 246 2.64 -9.96 25.07
N SER A 247 2.22 -10.49 26.21
CA SER A 247 2.67 -10.02 27.53
C SER A 247 2.63 -11.11 28.59
N PRO A 248 3.39 -10.97 29.70
CA PRO A 248 3.42 -11.97 30.75
C PRO A 248 2.19 -11.91 31.66
N ASN A 249 1.44 -10.81 31.65
CA ASN A 249 0.22 -10.61 32.44
C ASN A 249 -0.62 -9.44 31.90
N LEU A 250 -1.87 -9.34 32.39
CA LEU A 250 -2.82 -8.30 31.99
C LEU A 250 -2.36 -6.89 32.38
N GLU A 251 -1.72 -6.73 33.55
CA GLU A 251 -1.19 -5.45 34.02
C GLU A 251 -0.19 -4.83 33.03
N SER A 252 0.64 -5.66 32.39
CA SER A 252 1.60 -5.22 31.37
C SER A 252 0.88 -4.73 30.11
N ILE A 253 -0.23 -5.36 29.73
CA ILE A 253 -1.09 -4.92 28.61
C ILE A 253 -1.74 -3.57 28.94
N GLU A 254 -2.33 -3.44 30.13
CA GLU A 254 -2.97 -2.20 30.57
C GLU A 254 -1.97 -1.04 30.60
N ASN A 255 -0.78 -1.28 31.14
CA ASN A 255 0.31 -0.30 31.15
C ASN A 255 0.75 0.10 29.75
N PHE A 256 0.89 -0.86 28.83
CA PHE A 256 1.22 -0.58 27.43
C PHE A 256 0.15 0.31 26.78
N ILE A 257 -1.13 -0.05 26.92
CA ILE A 257 -2.22 0.73 26.32
C ILE A 257 -2.28 2.13 26.91
N ALA A 258 -2.17 2.27 28.23
CA ALA A 258 -2.24 3.55 28.91
C ALA A 258 -1.10 4.48 28.48
N LYS A 259 0.16 4.03 28.60
CA LYS A 259 1.35 4.87 28.41
C LYS A 259 1.75 5.00 26.95
N GLU A 260 1.62 3.93 26.17
CA GLU A 260 2.21 3.89 24.84
C GLU A 260 1.22 4.30 23.73
N VAL A 261 -0.08 4.14 23.97
CA VAL A 261 -1.15 4.37 22.99
C VAL A 261 -2.06 5.54 23.37
N ARG A 262 -2.69 5.49 24.55
CA ARG A 262 -3.69 6.51 24.98
C ARG A 262 -3.10 7.89 25.20
N GLU A 263 -1.82 7.99 25.58
CA GLU A 263 -1.14 9.28 25.77
C GLU A 263 -0.87 10.04 24.46
N ASP A 264 -0.95 9.39 23.28
CA ASP A 264 -0.75 10.11 22.02
C ASP A 264 -2.00 10.93 21.64
N PRO A 265 -1.90 12.27 21.57
CA PRO A 265 -3.06 13.14 21.39
C PRO A 265 -3.72 13.02 20.01
N GLY A 266 -3.06 12.38 19.04
CA GLY A 266 -3.65 12.14 17.72
C GLY A 266 -4.51 10.88 17.65
N VAL A 267 -4.53 10.06 18.70
CA VAL A 267 -5.39 8.88 18.80
C VAL A 267 -6.81 9.31 19.16
N LYS A 268 -7.78 8.93 18.32
CA LYS A 268 -9.20 9.31 18.48
C LYS A 268 -10.01 8.21 19.13
N HIS A 269 -9.84 7.00 18.63
CA HIS A 269 -10.55 5.82 19.13
C HIS A 269 -9.59 4.65 19.26
N ILE A 270 -9.83 3.86 20.30
CA ILE A 270 -9.11 2.63 20.58
C ILE A 270 -10.15 1.58 20.92
N ASP A 271 -10.01 0.41 20.32
CA ASP A 271 -10.66 -0.80 20.79
C ASP A 271 -9.61 -1.83 21.19
N VAL A 272 -9.86 -2.54 22.29
CA VAL A 272 -8.91 -3.48 22.87
C VAL A 272 -9.61 -4.80 23.10
N THR A 273 -9.13 -5.83 22.42
CA THR A 273 -9.54 -7.21 22.65
C THR A 273 -8.39 -7.96 23.30
N VAL A 274 -8.59 -8.41 24.54
CA VAL A 274 -7.64 -9.25 25.27
C VAL A 274 -8.02 -10.71 25.11
N GLY A 275 -7.04 -11.60 24.96
CA GLY A 275 -7.28 -13.03 24.85
C GLY A 275 -6.07 -13.87 25.20
N GLU A 276 -6.19 -15.18 24.94
CA GLU A 276 -5.08 -16.13 25.05
C GLU A 276 -3.96 -15.82 24.05
N LEU A 277 -2.85 -16.54 24.14
CA LEU A 277 -1.74 -16.38 23.20
C LEU A 277 -2.17 -16.71 21.76
N PRO A 278 -1.60 -16.02 20.75
CA PRO A 278 -1.90 -16.31 19.36
C PRO A 278 -1.45 -17.73 18.98
N ILE A 279 -2.31 -18.45 18.26
CA ILE A 279 -1.94 -19.71 17.63
C ILE A 279 -1.18 -19.37 16.34
N ILE A 280 0.14 -19.55 16.36
CA ILE A 280 1.01 -19.31 15.21
C ILE A 280 1.25 -20.66 14.51
N PRO A 281 0.91 -20.81 13.21
CA PRO A 281 1.25 -22.00 12.45
C PRO A 281 2.75 -22.29 12.51
N LYS A 282 3.12 -23.55 12.72
CA LYS A 282 4.54 -23.97 12.82
C LYS A 282 5.33 -23.69 11.53
N ALA A 283 4.64 -23.69 10.40
CA ALA A 283 5.20 -23.43 9.08
C ALA A 283 4.20 -22.61 8.27
N TRP A 284 4.70 -21.70 7.45
CA TRP A 284 3.93 -21.04 6.40
C TRP A 284 4.50 -21.47 5.06
N ASN A 285 3.80 -22.37 4.39
CA ASN A 285 4.25 -22.94 3.12
C ASN A 285 3.41 -22.37 1.99
N PRO A 286 4.01 -21.68 1.01
CA PRO A 286 3.28 -21.30 -0.19
C PRO A 286 2.76 -22.56 -0.90
N PRO A 287 1.57 -22.50 -1.54
CA PRO A 287 1.06 -23.62 -2.30
C PRO A 287 2.05 -23.96 -3.42
N ILE A 288 2.30 -25.25 -3.62
CA ILE A 288 3.03 -25.74 -4.80
C ILE A 288 2.06 -25.63 -5.97
N ILE A 289 2.37 -24.73 -6.92
CA ILE A 289 1.60 -24.51 -8.15
C ILE A 289 2.22 -25.32 -9.28
#